data_AF-A0AAE0HLZ1-F1
#
_entry.id   AF-A0AAE0HLZ1-F1
#
_cell.length_a   1.000
_cell.length_b   1.000
_cell.length_c   1.000
_cell.angle_alpha   90.00
_cell.angle_beta   90.00
_cell.angle_gamma   90.00
#
_symmetry.space_group_name_H-M   'P 1'
#
loop_
_entity.id
_entity.type
_entity.pdbx_description
1 polymer ?
#
loop_
_entity_poly.entity_id
_entity_poly.type
_entity_poly.pdbx_seq_one_letter_code
_entity_poly.pdbx_strand_id
1 'polypeptide(L)'
;MATRSRAHSVDLIDTDTDRTPLLAGTPTPTASTSTRSLSPGYITTQSTTQTITNDNDDNQDYGAINNGRAEPPSPSAHLRAVLRPRVILLSIAVVFLIELAIGMTTPPVNAIMESIICRQKHPELFPPLDTNITMPAPVPIPFPPTDPVPPTDPVPPADPDSPTAPIPPTDPIPPTDPTTPNTTPNTTPRTPATELPLPPPRRIPKMRRIAGGVILVDDPACKRPDVQGYLAMLRGWANTFEALPGILGAVPYGIMSDRWGRRPVLALAMVGCVVSVGFTYLVFYFSDFVPLWVTWFSAAFQLIGGGVSIVVAMVYTMLADVVPSEERTTVFFQLNAVFLGSQMIAGPLGGAMLIWDAWTPLLVALALLILTNMLALAVPETVHVHDRKRSHEEEYGDGDDLPRITKLWRKASEGVAGVWDFVLGNKSVAFLMLSLVFTYLGRYVGELLLQYSTDRYGWSWSLASMVLTIRNAGSLVALLALLPVVSWFCVRRLGMEDMAKDLWLARWSGVIMVLGNLTTAAAVNGTIFSVGLVWFALGSGMASMIRSLLNALVEEHHVGTVNSLIAFMEMVGMTVASPLLAKSLSIGLDLGGAWVGLPFLASGLLFVVSTTILYMFRLPNGRRSPVEPRC
;
A
#
# COMPACT_ATOMS: atom_id res chain seq x y z
N MET A 1 -43.72 21.02 -46.72
CA MET A 1 -42.31 21.10 -47.18
C MET A 1 -41.67 19.76 -46.87
N ALA A 2 -41.68 18.74 -47.74
CA ALA A 2 -41.17 18.65 -49.11
C ALA A 2 -39.68 18.22 -49.19
N THR A 3 -39.48 16.89 -49.23
CA THR A 3 -38.40 16.17 -49.95
C THR A 3 -36.94 16.33 -49.47
N ARG A 4 -36.06 15.32 -49.58
CA ARG A 4 -35.95 14.30 -50.64
C ARG A 4 -35.34 12.98 -50.16
N SER A 5 -35.78 11.87 -50.77
CA SER A 5 -35.28 10.50 -50.57
C SER A 5 -34.24 10.12 -51.63
N ARG A 6 -33.37 9.14 -51.33
CA ARG A 6 -33.01 8.07 -52.29
C ARG A 6 -32.40 6.84 -51.61
N ALA A 7 -33.07 5.71 -51.78
CA ALA A 7 -32.48 4.36 -51.67
C ALA A 7 -32.13 3.85 -53.08
N HIS A 8 -31.33 2.78 -53.19
CA HIS A 8 -31.44 1.82 -54.30
C HIS A 8 -30.87 0.45 -53.90
N SER A 9 -31.62 -0.60 -54.23
CA SER A 9 -31.31 -2.01 -54.09
C SER A 9 -32.08 -2.77 -55.19
N VAL A 10 -31.35 -3.38 -56.14
CA VAL A 10 -31.80 -4.06 -57.38
C VAL A 10 -30.55 -4.82 -57.88
N ASP A 11 -30.54 -6.05 -58.42
CA ASP A 11 -31.49 -7.19 -58.39
C ASP A 11 -30.71 -8.49 -58.74
N LEU A 12 -31.38 -9.64 -58.71
CA LEU A 12 -30.88 -10.95 -59.16
C LEU A 12 -30.50 -10.99 -60.66
N ILE A 13 -29.69 -11.99 -61.06
CA ILE A 13 -30.00 -12.92 -62.16
C ILE A 13 -29.14 -14.20 -62.02
N ASP A 14 -29.72 -15.33 -62.42
CA ASP A 14 -29.20 -16.70 -62.35
C ASP A 14 -28.65 -17.16 -63.74
N THR A 15 -28.26 -18.44 -63.85
CA THR A 15 -28.07 -19.30 -65.05
C THR A 15 -26.65 -19.74 -65.48
N ASP A 16 -26.58 -21.07 -65.61
CA ASP A 16 -25.79 -21.92 -66.54
C ASP A 16 -24.25 -21.85 -66.54
N THR A 17 -23.57 -22.91 -66.10
CA THR A 17 -23.31 -24.21 -66.78
C THR A 17 -22.46 -24.09 -68.06
N ASP A 18 -21.24 -24.66 -68.00
CA ASP A 18 -20.85 -25.64 -69.02
C ASP A 18 -19.79 -26.64 -68.51
N ARG A 19 -19.61 -27.75 -69.22
CA ARG A 19 -18.85 -28.94 -68.81
C ARG A 19 -17.68 -29.24 -69.76
N THR A 20 -16.57 -29.74 -69.19
CA THR A 20 -15.68 -30.79 -69.77
C THR A 20 -14.79 -30.43 -71.00
N PRO A 21 -13.81 -31.28 -71.44
CA PRO A 21 -12.86 -32.15 -70.70
C PRO A 21 -11.41 -32.21 -71.33
N LEU A 22 -10.58 -33.18 -70.86
CA LEU A 22 -9.36 -33.77 -71.51
C LEU A 22 -8.04 -32.95 -71.42
N LEU A 23 -6.83 -33.52 -71.41
CA LEU A 23 -6.34 -34.93 -71.54
C LEU A 23 -5.00 -35.15 -70.76
N ALA A 24 -4.53 -36.39 -70.68
CA ALA A 24 -3.41 -36.85 -69.84
C ALA A 24 -2.00 -36.80 -70.51
N GLY A 25 -0.94 -36.94 -69.70
CA GLY A 25 0.44 -37.14 -70.19
C GLY A 25 1.50 -37.39 -69.09
N THR A 26 1.90 -38.65 -68.93
CA THR A 26 3.16 -39.12 -68.31
C THR A 26 3.92 -39.97 -69.37
N PRO A 27 5.17 -40.50 -69.21
CA PRO A 27 6.01 -40.62 -67.99
C PRO A 27 7.57 -40.43 -68.13
N THR A 28 8.25 -40.26 -66.98
CA THR A 28 9.62 -40.77 -66.61
C THR A 28 10.87 -40.41 -67.48
N PRO A 29 12.12 -40.84 -67.13
CA PRO A 29 12.87 -40.59 -65.88
C PRO A 29 14.35 -40.16 -66.12
N THR A 30 15.12 -39.82 -65.07
CA THR A 30 16.59 -40.04 -65.01
C THR A 30 17.12 -40.00 -63.56
N ALA A 31 18.29 -40.61 -63.32
CA ALA A 31 18.86 -40.85 -61.99
C ALA A 31 20.33 -40.41 -61.89
N SER A 32 20.85 -40.22 -60.66
CA SER A 32 22.28 -40.34 -60.36
C SER A 32 22.54 -40.74 -58.90
N THR A 33 23.67 -41.41 -58.67
CA THR A 33 23.90 -42.37 -57.56
C THR A 33 25.13 -42.02 -56.73
N SER A 34 25.12 -42.29 -55.41
CA SER A 34 26.29 -42.80 -54.63
C SER A 34 25.82 -43.17 -53.19
N THR A 35 25.74 -44.44 -52.74
CA THR A 35 26.81 -45.38 -52.26
C THR A 35 27.71 -44.81 -51.15
N ARG A 36 28.00 -45.47 -50.01
CA ARG A 36 28.06 -46.89 -49.54
C ARG A 36 27.86 -46.91 -47.99
N SER A 37 27.83 -47.98 -47.18
CA SER A 37 27.97 -49.46 -47.34
C SER A 37 27.61 -50.25 -46.04
N LEU A 38 27.17 -51.51 -46.23
CA LEU A 38 27.40 -52.73 -45.40
C LEU A 38 26.56 -53.08 -44.14
N SER A 39 26.12 -54.34 -44.15
CA SER A 39 25.21 -55.11 -43.28
C SER A 39 25.99 -55.98 -42.25
N PRO A 40 25.52 -57.11 -41.65
CA PRO A 40 24.19 -57.80 -41.60
C PRO A 40 23.68 -58.04 -40.15
N GLY A 41 22.51 -58.64 -39.83
CA GLY A 41 21.37 -59.17 -40.60
C GLY A 41 20.71 -60.34 -39.83
N TYR A 42 19.43 -60.66 -40.07
CA TYR A 42 18.85 -62.02 -39.90
C TYR A 42 17.49 -62.12 -40.62
N ILE A 43 17.15 -63.32 -41.12
CA ILE A 43 16.01 -63.64 -42.00
C ILE A 43 14.99 -64.53 -41.25
N THR A 44 13.70 -64.46 -41.63
CA THR A 44 12.67 -65.55 -41.72
C THR A 44 11.27 -64.87 -41.79
N THR A 45 10.66 -64.63 -42.96
CA THR A 45 9.55 -65.42 -43.59
C THR A 45 8.51 -65.97 -42.59
N GLN A 46 7.18 -65.95 -42.75
CA GLN A 46 6.26 -65.66 -43.87
C GLN A 46 4.84 -65.41 -43.23
N SER A 47 3.73 -65.05 -43.89
CA SER A 47 3.38 -64.90 -45.32
C SER A 47 2.38 -63.74 -45.56
N THR A 48 1.16 -64.01 -46.06
CA THR A 48 0.07 -63.06 -46.37
C THR A 48 -1.28 -63.75 -46.19
N THR A 49 -2.27 -63.10 -45.56
CA THR A 49 -3.69 -63.28 -45.89
C THR A 49 -4.45 -61.99 -45.54
N GLN A 50 -4.99 -61.32 -46.54
CA GLN A 50 -6.05 -60.33 -46.36
C GLN A 50 -7.39 -61.04 -46.50
N THR A 51 -8.33 -60.77 -45.58
CA THR A 51 -9.74 -61.11 -45.77
C THR A 51 -10.57 -59.91 -45.38
N ILE A 52 -11.41 -59.43 -46.31
CA ILE A 52 -12.36 -58.35 -46.09
C ILE A 52 -13.70 -58.99 -45.75
N THR A 53 -14.26 -58.66 -44.60
CA THR A 53 -15.69 -58.83 -44.31
C THR A 53 -16.18 -57.60 -43.54
N ASN A 54 -17.11 -56.86 -44.15
CA ASN A 54 -18.01 -56.01 -43.38
C ASN A 54 -18.96 -56.94 -42.60
N ASP A 55 -19.30 -56.62 -41.36
CA ASP A 55 -20.60 -56.00 -41.06
C ASP A 55 -20.70 -55.63 -39.57
N ASN A 56 -21.75 -54.87 -39.27
CA ASN A 56 -22.12 -54.30 -37.98
C ASN A 56 -22.01 -55.27 -36.79
N ASP A 57 -21.60 -54.76 -35.63
CA ASP A 57 -22.08 -55.27 -34.35
C ASP A 57 -22.06 -54.19 -33.24
N ASP A 58 -23.00 -54.33 -32.31
CA ASP A 58 -23.21 -53.42 -31.18
C ASP A 58 -22.02 -53.40 -30.22
N ASN A 59 -21.44 -52.22 -29.96
CA ASN A 59 -20.35 -52.12 -29.00
C ASN A 59 -20.88 -51.96 -27.57
N GLN A 60 -21.26 -53.09 -27.00
CA GLN A 60 -21.73 -53.24 -25.63
C GLN A 60 -20.57 -53.08 -24.62
N ASP A 61 -20.91 -52.60 -23.43
CA ASP A 61 -20.00 -52.20 -22.36
C ASP A 61 -19.01 -53.31 -21.91
N TYR A 62 -17.76 -53.22 -22.38
CA TYR A 62 -16.65 -54.03 -21.87
C TYR A 62 -15.78 -53.21 -20.91
N GLY A 63 -16.01 -53.40 -19.62
CA GLY A 63 -15.19 -52.87 -18.54
C GLY A 63 -13.74 -53.35 -18.64
N ALA A 64 -12.88 -52.56 -19.29
CA ALA A 64 -11.45 -52.79 -19.30
C ALA A 64 -10.87 -52.55 -17.89
N ILE A 65 -10.47 -53.62 -17.23
CA ILE A 65 -9.68 -53.57 -15.99
C ILE A 65 -8.31 -52.98 -16.34
N ASN A 66 -8.20 -51.66 -16.26
CA ASN A 66 -6.94 -50.95 -16.39
C ASN A 66 -6.05 -51.31 -15.20
N ASN A 67 -5.15 -52.27 -15.41
CA ASN A 67 -4.09 -52.60 -14.48
C ASN A 67 -3.35 -51.32 -14.08
N GLY A 68 -3.27 -51.06 -12.78
CA GLY A 68 -2.79 -49.80 -12.18
C GLY A 68 -1.30 -49.52 -12.38
N ARG A 69 -0.87 -49.39 -13.63
CA ARG A 69 0.41 -48.77 -13.98
C ARG A 69 0.18 -47.26 -14.01
N ALA A 70 0.35 -46.62 -12.85
CA ALA A 70 0.33 -45.17 -12.77
C ALA A 70 1.23 -44.59 -13.86
N GLU A 71 0.67 -43.74 -14.73
CA GLU A 71 1.49 -43.03 -15.71
C GLU A 71 2.59 -42.27 -14.97
N PRO A 72 3.84 -42.29 -15.48
CA PRO A 72 4.90 -41.51 -14.86
C PRO A 72 4.44 -40.05 -14.81
N PRO A 73 4.54 -39.38 -13.64
CA PRO A 73 3.96 -38.05 -13.46
C PRO A 73 4.50 -37.13 -14.55
N SER A 74 3.59 -36.45 -15.27
CA SER A 74 3.97 -35.60 -16.40
C SER A 74 5.16 -34.71 -16.04
N PRO A 75 6.12 -34.43 -16.96
CA PRO A 75 7.32 -33.65 -16.61
C PRO A 75 7.02 -32.32 -15.89
N SER A 76 5.90 -31.69 -16.25
CA SER A 76 5.34 -30.49 -15.60
C SER A 76 4.83 -30.68 -14.16
N ALA A 77 4.42 -31.89 -13.77
CA ALA A 77 4.01 -32.22 -12.41
C ALA A 77 5.24 -32.45 -11.51
N HIS A 78 6.26 -33.18 -11.99
CA HIS A 78 7.52 -33.34 -11.27
C HIS A 78 8.24 -31.99 -11.08
N LEU A 79 8.28 -31.14 -12.13
CA LEU A 79 8.86 -29.80 -12.01
C LEU A 79 8.12 -28.95 -10.97
N ARG A 80 6.78 -28.96 -10.99
CA ARG A 80 5.96 -28.28 -9.96
C ARG A 80 6.26 -28.80 -8.56
N ALA A 81 6.34 -30.11 -8.34
CA ALA A 81 6.63 -30.68 -7.02
C ALA A 81 7.97 -30.19 -6.43
N VAL A 82 9.00 -30.03 -7.26
CA VAL A 82 10.33 -29.55 -6.84
C VAL A 82 10.37 -28.03 -6.60
N LEU A 83 9.72 -27.23 -7.46
CA LEU A 83 9.73 -25.77 -7.34
C LEU A 83 8.78 -25.25 -6.26
N ARG A 84 7.61 -25.87 -6.10
CA ARG A 84 6.50 -25.40 -5.24
C ARG A 84 6.92 -24.96 -3.83
N PRO A 85 7.62 -25.77 -3.00
CA PRO A 85 7.97 -25.35 -1.65
C PRO A 85 8.95 -24.15 -1.63
N ARG A 86 9.86 -24.06 -2.61
CA ARG A 86 10.81 -22.94 -2.73
C ARG A 86 10.11 -21.65 -3.16
N VAL A 87 9.23 -21.71 -4.17
CA VAL A 87 8.47 -20.54 -4.64
C VAL A 87 7.56 -20.00 -3.55
N ILE A 88 6.83 -20.87 -2.83
CA ILE A 88 5.94 -20.45 -1.73
C ILE A 88 6.74 -19.77 -0.61
N LEU A 89 7.82 -20.40 -0.13
CA LEU A 89 8.64 -19.86 0.97
C LEU A 89 9.27 -18.51 0.59
N LEU A 90 9.86 -18.40 -0.60
CA LEU A 90 10.50 -17.16 -1.05
C LEU A 90 9.47 -16.06 -1.33
N SER A 91 8.31 -16.38 -1.89
CA SER A 91 7.21 -15.43 -2.10
C SER A 91 6.68 -14.85 -0.79
N ILE A 92 6.48 -15.71 0.22
CA ILE A 92 6.08 -15.31 1.57
C ILE A 92 7.14 -14.39 2.20
N ALA A 93 8.42 -14.74 2.09
CA ALA A 93 9.51 -13.93 2.62
C ALA A 93 9.64 -12.57 1.89
N VAL A 94 9.48 -12.53 0.57
CA VAL A 94 9.47 -11.30 -0.23
C VAL A 94 8.34 -10.37 0.23
N VAL A 95 7.10 -10.86 0.33
CA VAL A 95 5.96 -10.06 0.80
C VAL A 95 6.16 -9.58 2.24
N PHE A 96 6.62 -10.45 3.14
CA PHE A 96 6.88 -10.09 4.53
C PHE A 96 7.89 -8.94 4.65
N LEU A 97 9.02 -9.01 3.92
CA LEU A 97 10.08 -8.01 3.99
C LEU A 97 9.70 -6.67 3.34
N ILE A 98 8.93 -6.68 2.25
CA ILE A 98 8.39 -5.46 1.61
C ILE A 98 7.47 -4.72 2.58
N GLU A 99 6.46 -5.39 3.13
CA GLU A 99 5.50 -4.78 4.06
C GLU A 99 6.16 -4.32 5.35
N LEU A 100 7.16 -5.08 5.85
CA LEU A 100 7.97 -4.66 6.99
C LEU A 100 8.70 -3.35 6.70
N ALA A 101 9.35 -3.24 5.54
CA ALA A 101 10.05 -2.02 5.13
C ALA A 101 9.09 -0.82 4.95
N ILE A 102 7.97 -0.99 4.25
CA ILE A 102 6.98 0.08 4.01
C ILE A 102 6.39 0.58 5.35
N GLY A 103 5.95 -0.33 6.21
CA GLY A 103 5.39 0.03 7.51
C GLY A 103 6.41 0.69 8.45
N MET A 104 7.69 0.27 8.41
CA MET A 104 8.76 0.90 9.19
C MET A 104 9.08 2.34 8.77
N THR A 105 8.95 2.66 7.48
CA THR A 105 9.27 3.99 6.94
C THR A 105 8.15 5.01 7.14
N THR A 106 6.90 4.56 7.24
CA THR A 106 5.75 5.47 7.25
C THR A 106 5.81 6.51 8.41
N PRO A 107 6.10 6.14 9.67
CA PRO A 107 6.30 7.11 10.77
C PRO A 107 7.49 8.08 10.60
N PRO A 108 8.74 7.65 10.35
CA PRO A 108 9.88 8.56 10.20
C PRO A 108 9.76 9.47 8.96
N VAL A 109 9.24 8.97 7.83
CA VAL A 109 8.99 9.80 6.63
C VAL A 109 8.01 10.95 6.96
N ASN A 110 6.93 10.66 7.70
CA ASN A 110 6.01 11.71 8.15
C ASN A 110 6.65 12.71 9.12
N ALA A 111 7.42 12.23 10.11
CA ALA A 111 8.10 13.08 11.08
C ALA A 111 9.11 14.04 10.43
N ILE A 112 9.86 13.54 9.44
CA ILE A 112 10.85 14.34 8.67
C ILE A 112 10.13 15.34 7.76
N MET A 113 9.09 14.94 7.03
CA MET A 113 8.30 15.87 6.22
C MET A 113 7.68 16.97 7.09
N GLU A 114 7.08 16.64 8.23
CA GLU A 114 6.54 17.64 9.18
C GLU A 114 7.62 18.61 9.64
N SER A 115 8.79 18.14 10.07
CA SER A 115 9.81 19.02 10.63
C SER A 115 10.43 19.96 9.59
N ILE A 116 10.59 19.49 8.35
CA ILE A 116 11.04 20.32 7.22
C ILE A 116 9.97 21.39 6.87
N ILE A 117 8.68 21.02 6.79
CA ILE A 117 7.60 21.98 6.54
C ILE A 117 7.52 23.00 7.68
N CYS A 118 7.59 22.54 8.93
CA CYS A 118 7.56 23.38 10.12
C CYS A 118 8.72 24.39 10.13
N ARG A 119 9.93 23.98 9.76
CA ARG A 119 11.09 24.88 9.62
C ARG A 119 10.93 25.92 8.51
N GLN A 120 10.26 25.57 7.42
CA GLN A 120 9.97 26.51 6.32
C GLN A 120 8.88 27.53 6.67
N LYS A 121 7.89 27.15 7.49
CA LYS A 121 6.77 28.03 7.88
C LYS A 121 6.98 28.80 9.18
N HIS A 122 7.73 28.23 10.12
CA HIS A 122 8.03 28.79 11.44
C HIS A 122 9.55 28.84 11.70
N PRO A 123 10.31 29.62 10.91
CA PRO A 123 11.76 29.76 11.08
C PRO A 123 12.14 30.34 12.45
N GLU A 124 11.25 31.05 13.15
CA GLU A 124 11.45 31.57 14.50
C GLU A 124 11.66 30.48 15.56
N LEU A 125 11.27 29.24 15.27
CA LEU A 125 11.53 28.07 16.13
C LEU A 125 12.94 27.51 15.93
N PHE A 126 13.64 27.91 14.88
CA PHE A 126 14.94 27.37 14.46
C PHE A 126 15.98 28.50 14.39
N PRO A 127 16.34 29.14 15.53
CA PRO A 127 17.38 30.15 15.54
C PRO A 127 18.70 29.57 14.99
N PRO A 128 19.46 30.34 14.19
CA PRO A 128 20.81 29.92 13.81
C PRO A 128 21.64 29.71 15.08
N LEU A 129 22.58 28.75 15.04
CA LEU A 129 23.64 28.74 16.04
C LEU A 129 24.56 29.92 15.75
N ASP A 130 24.33 31.03 16.44
CA ASP A 130 25.35 32.05 16.62
C ASP A 130 26.53 31.40 17.35
N THR A 131 27.64 31.22 16.63
CA THR A 131 28.92 30.75 17.19
C THR A 131 29.58 31.78 18.13
N ASN A 132 28.85 32.84 18.50
CA ASN A 132 29.30 33.96 19.33
C ASN A 132 28.30 34.30 20.46
N ILE A 133 27.65 33.30 21.08
CA ILE A 133 27.15 33.49 22.46
C ILE A 133 28.37 33.56 23.38
N THR A 134 28.94 34.76 23.52
CA THR A 134 29.61 35.13 24.76
C THR A 134 28.56 34.99 25.85
N MET A 135 28.78 34.10 26.83
CA MET A 135 27.85 33.96 27.93
C MET A 135 27.63 35.33 28.57
N PRO A 136 26.38 35.81 28.76
CA PRO A 136 26.17 36.92 29.67
C PRO A 136 26.73 36.49 31.03
N ALA A 137 27.62 37.31 31.60
CA ALA A 137 28.25 37.03 32.88
C ALA A 137 27.17 36.69 33.92
N PRO A 138 27.40 35.71 34.81
CA PRO A 138 26.39 35.29 35.77
C PRO A 138 25.96 36.48 36.63
N VAL A 139 24.68 36.81 36.58
CA VAL A 139 24.06 37.82 37.44
C VAL A 139 24.30 37.40 38.90
N PRO A 140 24.88 38.26 39.75
CA PRO A 140 25.07 37.92 41.16
C PRO A 140 23.73 37.65 41.83
N ILE A 141 23.58 36.44 42.37
CA ILE A 141 22.41 36.07 43.18
C ILE A 141 22.48 36.89 44.48
N PRO A 142 21.44 37.64 44.86
CA PRO A 142 21.39 38.26 46.19
C PRO A 142 21.40 37.17 47.25
N PHE A 143 22.34 37.24 48.21
CA PHE A 143 22.37 36.31 49.32
C PHE A 143 21.05 36.37 50.10
N PRO A 144 20.45 35.23 50.49
CA PRO A 144 19.32 35.23 51.40
C PRO A 144 19.76 35.78 52.78
N PRO A 145 18.86 36.43 53.54
CA PRO A 145 19.18 36.89 54.88
C PRO A 145 19.50 35.69 55.78
N THR A 146 20.56 35.81 56.57
CA THR A 146 20.97 34.79 57.54
C THR A 146 19.95 34.67 58.66
N ASP A 147 19.54 33.45 58.98
CA ASP A 147 18.68 33.17 60.14
C ASP A 147 19.36 33.58 61.46
N PRO A 148 18.60 34.05 62.46
CA PRO A 148 19.16 34.44 63.76
C PRO A 148 19.63 33.22 64.56
N VAL A 149 20.85 33.31 65.08
CA VAL A 149 21.50 32.27 65.91
C VAL A 149 20.77 32.15 67.26
N PRO A 150 20.42 30.93 67.74
CA PRO A 150 19.84 30.73 69.07
C PRO A 150 20.89 30.94 70.18
N PRO A 151 20.49 31.41 71.37
CA PRO A 151 21.42 31.73 72.45
C PRO A 151 22.04 30.46 73.08
N THR A 152 23.35 30.51 73.32
CA THR A 152 24.11 29.48 74.05
C THR A 152 24.11 29.76 75.55
N ASP A 153 24.04 28.71 76.37
CA ASP A 153 24.04 28.81 77.85
C ASP A 153 25.36 29.33 78.45
N PRO A 154 25.34 29.93 79.66
CA PRO A 154 26.50 30.58 80.28
C PRO A 154 27.37 29.63 81.12
N VAL A 155 28.69 29.85 81.11
CA VAL A 155 29.71 29.16 81.93
C VAL A 155 30.72 30.21 82.50
N PRO A 156 31.31 30.01 83.71
CA PRO A 156 31.71 31.12 84.61
C PRO A 156 33.10 31.78 84.37
N PRO A 157 33.49 32.82 85.17
CA PRO A 157 34.58 33.77 84.86
C PRO A 157 35.93 33.50 85.57
N ALA A 158 36.86 34.46 85.42
CA ALA A 158 38.25 34.60 85.94
C ALA A 158 39.34 33.96 85.05
N ASP A 159 40.54 34.55 84.84
CA ASP A 159 41.08 35.87 85.26
C ASP A 159 42.23 36.31 84.29
N PRO A 160 42.83 37.53 84.42
CA PRO A 160 43.61 38.16 83.35
C PRO A 160 45.13 37.96 83.43
N ASP A 161 45.82 38.15 82.30
CA ASP A 161 47.21 38.63 82.26
C ASP A 161 47.57 39.32 80.92
N SER A 162 48.58 40.19 80.95
CA SER A 162 49.09 41.06 79.86
C SER A 162 50.62 41.25 80.04
N PRO A 163 51.40 42.05 79.26
CA PRO A 163 51.13 42.82 78.03
C PRO A 163 52.27 42.76 76.95
N THR A 164 52.25 43.69 75.97
CA THR A 164 53.40 44.24 75.16
C THR A 164 54.11 43.34 74.12
N ALA A 165 54.66 43.80 72.97
CA ALA A 165 54.73 45.09 72.23
C ALA A 165 55.17 44.81 70.73
N PRO A 166 55.82 45.72 69.95
CA PRO A 166 55.23 46.83 69.17
C PRO A 166 55.49 46.80 67.62
N ILE A 167 55.12 47.91 66.95
CA ILE A 167 55.02 48.18 65.49
C ILE A 167 56.39 48.50 64.82
N PRO A 168 56.52 48.43 63.47
CA PRO A 168 56.96 49.65 62.74
C PRO A 168 56.18 49.96 61.42
N PRO A 169 56.23 51.22 60.89
CA PRO A 169 55.32 51.74 59.85
C PRO A 169 56.02 52.20 58.52
N THR A 170 55.22 52.74 57.57
CA THR A 170 55.48 53.69 56.43
C THR A 170 54.81 53.22 55.11
N ASP A 171 54.34 54.04 54.17
CA ASP A 171 53.87 55.45 54.15
C ASP A 171 52.99 55.71 52.89
N PRO A 172 52.24 56.85 52.78
CA PRO A 172 51.17 57.04 51.78
C PRO A 172 51.54 57.90 50.55
N ILE A 173 50.67 57.92 49.53
CA ILE A 173 50.73 58.85 48.36
C ILE A 173 49.35 59.53 48.15
N PRO A 174 49.27 60.82 47.74
CA PRO A 174 48.11 61.71 47.99
C PRO A 174 47.24 62.01 46.73
N PRO A 175 46.11 62.76 46.87
CA PRO A 175 45.07 62.88 45.83
C PRO A 175 45.16 64.16 44.96
N THR A 176 44.34 64.22 43.91
CA THR A 176 44.05 65.45 43.12
C THR A 176 42.57 65.54 42.70
N ASP A 177 42.04 66.77 42.72
CA ASP A 177 40.68 67.27 42.40
C ASP A 177 40.89 68.51 41.45
N PRO A 178 39.92 69.33 40.94
CA PRO A 178 38.45 69.40 41.16
C PRO A 178 37.58 69.77 39.89
N THR A 179 36.34 70.26 40.13
CA THR A 179 35.37 71.00 39.24
C THR A 179 34.41 70.18 38.32
N THR A 180 33.11 69.96 38.62
CA THR A 180 31.86 70.81 38.74
C THR A 180 31.07 71.04 37.42
N PRO A 181 29.74 71.33 37.40
CA PRO A 181 28.67 71.25 38.43
C PRO A 181 27.35 70.52 38.00
N ASN A 182 26.34 70.52 38.88
CA ASN A 182 24.98 69.97 38.71
C ASN A 182 24.18 70.48 37.48
N THR A 183 23.33 69.61 36.92
CA THR A 183 22.02 70.00 36.35
C THR A 183 20.95 68.95 36.66
N THR A 184 19.91 69.36 37.38
CA THR A 184 18.67 68.59 37.58
C THR A 184 17.70 68.80 36.41
N PRO A 185 17.01 67.75 35.93
CA PRO A 185 15.80 67.92 35.13
C PRO A 185 14.54 67.72 35.97
N ASN A 186 13.55 68.60 35.75
CA ASN A 186 12.26 68.61 36.44
C ASN A 186 11.41 67.35 36.23
N THR A 187 10.60 67.06 37.23
CA THR A 187 9.47 66.12 37.16
C THR A 187 8.39 66.58 36.19
N THR A 188 7.97 65.68 35.29
CA THR A 188 6.64 65.68 34.67
C THR A 188 6.05 64.27 34.79
N PRO A 189 4.81 64.08 35.29
CA PRO A 189 4.27 62.76 35.53
C PRO A 189 3.82 62.12 34.21
N ARG A 190 4.54 61.08 33.75
CA ARG A 190 3.98 60.13 32.78
C ARG A 190 3.13 59.10 33.53
N THR A 191 1.91 58.90 33.04
CA THR A 191 1.03 57.79 33.38
C THR A 191 1.78 56.46 33.32
N PRO A 192 1.60 55.53 34.28
CA PRO A 192 2.17 54.20 34.17
C PRO A 192 1.54 53.50 32.96
N ALA A 193 2.36 53.20 31.96
CA ALA A 193 1.95 52.31 30.89
C ALA A 193 1.69 50.93 31.50
N THR A 194 0.55 50.32 31.17
CA THR A 194 0.26 48.94 31.55
C THR A 194 1.34 48.04 30.96
N GLU A 195 2.22 47.50 31.80
CA GLU A 195 3.12 46.45 31.37
C GLU A 195 2.28 45.26 30.91
N LEU A 196 2.31 45.00 29.60
CA LEU A 196 1.79 43.78 29.03
C LEU A 196 2.58 42.63 29.67
N PRO A 197 1.93 41.58 30.22
CA PRO A 197 2.67 40.47 30.80
C PRO A 197 3.65 39.91 29.76
N LEU A 198 4.94 39.85 30.13
CA LEU A 198 5.93 39.16 29.32
C LEU A 198 5.38 37.75 28.99
N PRO A 199 5.40 37.31 27.72
CA PRO A 199 4.93 35.99 27.38
C PRO A 199 5.72 34.97 28.22
N PRO A 200 5.05 33.93 28.77
CA PRO A 200 5.74 32.95 29.60
C PRO A 200 6.92 32.38 28.84
N PRO A 201 8.06 32.10 29.52
CA PRO A 201 9.27 31.62 28.85
C PRO A 201 8.92 30.39 28.02
N ARG A 202 9.02 30.52 26.68
CA ARG A 202 8.76 29.40 25.77
C ARG A 202 9.67 28.26 26.20
N ARG A 203 9.09 27.09 26.48
CA ARG A 203 9.88 25.87 26.68
C ARG A 203 10.74 25.70 25.44
N ILE A 204 12.05 25.61 25.61
CA ILE A 204 12.96 25.29 24.50
C ILE A 204 12.48 23.92 23.96
N PRO A 205 12.02 23.83 22.70
CA PRO A 205 11.51 22.58 22.19
C PRO A 205 12.64 21.55 22.11
N LYS A 206 12.30 20.27 22.24
CA LYS A 206 13.30 19.20 22.14
C LYS A 206 13.78 19.07 20.71
N MET A 207 14.83 19.83 20.37
CA MET A 207 15.49 19.74 19.08
C MET A 207 16.43 18.55 19.05
N ARG A 208 16.22 17.64 18.09
CA ARG A 208 17.19 16.60 17.76
C ARG A 208 17.76 16.85 16.38
N ARG A 209 19.01 17.31 16.32
CA ARG A 209 19.75 17.43 15.06
C ARG A 209 20.23 16.05 14.61
N ILE A 210 20.06 15.79 13.33
CA ILE A 210 20.33 14.52 12.67
C ILE A 210 21.25 14.79 11.45
N ALA A 211 21.92 13.77 10.92
CA ALA A 211 22.70 13.86 9.67
C ALA A 211 21.85 14.45 8.51
N GLY A 212 22.49 15.21 7.62
CA GLY A 212 21.78 15.89 6.52
C GLY A 212 21.01 17.16 6.94
N GLY A 213 21.36 17.78 8.08
CA GLY A 213 20.78 19.06 8.50
C GLY A 213 19.36 18.98 9.08
N VAL A 214 18.69 17.82 8.96
CA VAL A 214 17.34 17.58 9.48
C VAL A 214 17.32 17.73 11.01
N ILE A 215 16.43 18.57 11.51
CA ILE A 215 16.16 18.74 12.93
C ILE A 215 14.73 18.22 13.17
N LEU A 216 14.57 17.21 14.02
CA LEU A 216 13.26 16.87 14.57
C LEU A 216 12.93 17.82 15.72
N VAL A 217 11.69 18.30 15.74
CA VAL A 217 11.18 19.25 16.72
C VAL A 217 9.80 18.81 17.17
N ASP A 218 9.70 18.40 18.44
CA ASP A 218 8.41 18.22 19.12
C ASP A 218 7.95 19.58 19.70
N ASP A 219 7.37 20.43 18.85
CA ASP A 219 6.75 21.71 19.24
C ASP A 219 5.28 21.77 18.76
N PRO A 220 4.31 22.22 19.60
CA PRO A 220 2.92 22.39 19.20
C PRO A 220 2.70 23.26 17.96
N ALA A 221 3.61 24.16 17.61
CA ALA A 221 3.54 24.96 16.39
C ALA A 221 3.67 24.11 15.11
N CYS A 222 4.35 22.96 15.14
CA CYS A 222 4.40 22.03 14.00
C CYS A 222 3.08 21.23 13.82
N LYS A 223 2.20 21.25 14.82
CA LYS A 223 0.82 20.73 14.76
C LYS A 223 -0.21 21.79 14.36
N ARG A 224 0.21 22.89 13.74
CA ARG A 224 -0.72 23.89 13.20
C ARG A 224 -1.33 23.44 11.86
N PRO A 225 -2.57 23.87 11.53
CA PRO A 225 -3.26 23.49 10.29
C PRO A 225 -2.47 23.79 9.01
N ASP A 226 -1.67 24.87 9.00
CA ASP A 226 -0.88 25.23 7.84
C ASP A 226 0.27 24.24 7.57
N VAL A 227 0.89 23.68 8.60
CA VAL A 227 1.91 22.62 8.47
C VAL A 227 1.24 21.29 8.13
N GLN A 228 0.23 20.89 8.91
CA GLN A 228 -0.41 19.57 8.78
C GLN A 228 -1.27 19.44 7.52
N GLY A 229 -2.01 20.48 7.12
CA GLY A 229 -2.76 20.50 5.87
C GLY A 229 -1.86 20.42 4.64
N TYR A 230 -0.70 21.10 4.66
CA TYR A 230 0.29 20.97 3.59
C TYR A 230 0.96 19.59 3.56
N LEU A 231 1.26 19.00 4.72
CA LEU A 231 1.76 17.61 4.81
C LEU A 231 0.75 16.61 4.23
N ALA A 232 -0.54 16.78 4.55
CA ALA A 232 -1.62 15.95 4.02
C ALA A 232 -1.70 16.06 2.48
N MET A 233 -1.64 17.28 1.93
CA MET A 233 -1.56 17.52 0.48
C MET A 233 -0.35 16.87 -0.16
N LEU A 234 0.84 17.05 0.42
CA LEU A 234 2.08 16.49 -0.11
C LEU A 234 2.01 14.96 -0.21
N ARG A 235 1.50 14.29 0.84
CA ARG A 235 1.28 12.84 0.89
C ARG A 235 0.17 12.36 -0.04
N GLY A 236 -0.97 13.05 -0.09
CA GLY A 236 -2.09 12.70 -0.96
C GLY A 236 -1.68 12.68 -2.43
N TRP A 237 -0.97 13.72 -2.89
CA TRP A 237 -0.43 13.77 -4.24
C TRP A 237 0.71 12.78 -4.49
N ALA A 238 1.60 12.54 -3.51
CA ALA A 238 2.63 11.52 -3.64
C ALA A 238 2.03 10.14 -3.93
N ASN A 239 1.02 9.72 -3.14
CA ASN A 239 0.31 8.46 -3.36
C ASN A 239 -0.40 8.41 -4.73
N THR A 240 -0.92 9.55 -5.22
CA THR A 240 -1.49 9.65 -6.58
C THR A 240 -0.42 9.35 -7.64
N PHE A 241 0.75 9.97 -7.54
CA PHE A 241 1.82 9.80 -8.51
C PHE A 241 2.43 8.39 -8.46
N GLU A 242 2.61 7.81 -7.27
CA GLU A 242 3.12 6.44 -7.09
C GLU A 242 2.18 5.36 -7.65
N ALA A 243 0.87 5.63 -7.75
CA ALA A 243 -0.09 4.73 -8.39
C ALA A 243 -0.02 4.71 -9.93
N LEU A 244 0.39 5.82 -10.57
CA LEU A 244 0.41 5.94 -12.05
C LEU A 244 1.34 4.91 -12.74
N PRO A 245 2.58 4.67 -12.27
CA PRO A 245 3.44 3.61 -12.80
C PRO A 245 2.80 2.23 -12.78
N GLY A 246 1.96 1.96 -11.77
CA GLY A 246 1.23 0.70 -11.66
C GLY A 246 0.14 0.54 -12.70
N ILE A 247 -0.68 1.57 -12.88
CA ILE A 247 -1.77 1.60 -13.86
C ILE A 247 -1.21 1.52 -15.29
N LEU A 248 -0.18 2.32 -15.60
CA LEU A 248 0.48 2.32 -16.90
C LEU A 248 1.30 1.04 -17.15
N GLY A 249 1.87 0.47 -16.08
CA GLY A 249 2.72 -0.70 -16.13
C GLY A 249 1.98 -2.04 -16.26
N ALA A 250 0.74 -2.13 -15.78
CA ALA A 250 -0.04 -3.37 -15.70
C ALA A 250 0.01 -4.23 -16.98
N VAL A 251 -0.31 -3.63 -18.14
CA VAL A 251 -0.32 -4.32 -19.44
C VAL A 251 1.10 -4.61 -19.96
N PRO A 252 2.02 -3.62 -20.12
CA PRO A 252 3.33 -3.87 -20.71
C PRO A 252 4.20 -4.82 -19.86
N TYR A 253 4.22 -4.68 -18.53
CA TYR A 253 5.00 -5.57 -17.66
C TYR A 253 4.35 -6.96 -17.55
N GLY A 254 3.03 -7.08 -17.67
CA GLY A 254 2.34 -8.36 -17.85
C GLY A 254 2.85 -9.13 -19.08
N ILE A 255 2.79 -8.50 -20.26
CA ILE A 255 3.31 -9.07 -21.52
C ILE A 255 4.81 -9.41 -21.41
N MET A 256 5.58 -8.56 -20.73
CA MET A 256 7.01 -8.79 -20.53
C MET A 256 7.28 -9.98 -19.60
N SER A 257 6.42 -10.24 -18.60
CA SER A 257 6.55 -11.38 -17.69
C SER A 257 6.22 -12.73 -18.34
N ASP A 258 5.36 -12.73 -19.37
CA ASP A 258 5.12 -13.89 -20.23
C ASP A 258 6.32 -14.17 -21.13
N ARG A 259 6.98 -13.13 -21.66
CA ARG A 259 8.07 -13.30 -22.64
C ARG A 259 9.46 -13.53 -22.02
N TRP A 260 9.80 -12.84 -20.94
CA TRP A 260 11.16 -12.79 -20.40
C TRP A 260 11.35 -13.57 -19.10
N GLY A 261 10.27 -13.96 -18.42
CA GLY A 261 10.33 -14.50 -17.07
C GLY A 261 9.52 -13.68 -16.07
N ARG A 262 8.85 -14.37 -15.12
CA ARG A 262 8.25 -13.70 -13.97
C ARG A 262 9.35 -13.18 -13.03
N ARG A 263 10.47 -13.91 -12.90
CA ARG A 263 11.62 -13.56 -12.02
C ARG A 263 12.30 -12.24 -12.40
N PRO A 264 12.76 -12.01 -13.65
CA PRO A 264 13.40 -10.74 -14.02
C PRO A 264 12.43 -9.56 -13.94
N VAL A 265 11.13 -9.75 -14.25
CA VAL A 265 10.14 -8.67 -14.12
C VAL A 265 9.89 -8.31 -12.66
N LEU A 266 9.77 -9.30 -11.76
CA LEU A 266 9.68 -9.06 -10.31
C LEU A 266 10.91 -8.29 -9.78
N ALA A 267 12.13 -8.70 -10.18
CA ALA A 267 13.35 -8.03 -9.77
C ALA A 267 13.45 -6.59 -10.33
N LEU A 268 13.04 -6.37 -11.58
CA LEU A 268 13.02 -5.04 -12.20
C LEU A 268 12.02 -4.10 -11.51
N ALA A 269 10.84 -4.60 -11.12
CA ALA A 269 9.86 -3.89 -10.30
C ALA A 269 10.43 -3.51 -8.92
N MET A 270 11.13 -4.44 -8.26
CA MET A 270 11.81 -4.20 -6.99
C MET A 270 12.94 -3.17 -7.11
N VAL A 271 13.73 -3.18 -8.18
CA VAL A 271 14.76 -2.16 -8.45
C VAL A 271 14.13 -0.77 -8.60
N GLY A 272 13.05 -0.63 -9.35
CA GLY A 272 12.31 0.63 -9.48
C GLY A 272 11.83 1.16 -8.13
N CYS A 273 11.32 0.29 -7.25
CA CYS A 273 10.91 0.64 -5.89
C CYS A 273 12.10 1.07 -5.01
N VAL A 274 13.22 0.34 -5.03
CA VAL A 274 14.43 0.68 -4.27
C VAL A 274 14.98 2.05 -4.69
N VAL A 275 15.05 2.35 -5.99
CA VAL A 275 15.53 3.64 -6.50
C VAL A 275 14.55 4.78 -6.14
N SER A 276 13.24 4.53 -6.21
CA SER A 276 12.19 5.48 -5.79
C SER A 276 12.31 5.88 -4.31
N VAL A 277 12.48 4.90 -3.41
CA VAL A 277 12.68 5.13 -1.98
C VAL A 277 14.02 5.83 -1.71
N GLY A 278 15.09 5.38 -2.34
CA GLY A 278 16.42 6.00 -2.22
C GLY A 278 16.44 7.46 -2.69
N PHE A 279 15.71 7.80 -3.75
CA PHE A 279 15.55 9.18 -4.22
C PHE A 279 14.79 10.05 -3.20
N THR A 280 13.72 9.52 -2.60
CA THR A 280 12.97 10.23 -1.55
C THR A 280 13.88 10.57 -0.35
N TYR A 281 14.75 9.64 0.04
CA TYR A 281 15.72 9.87 1.12
C TYR A 281 16.81 10.88 0.73
N LEU A 282 17.26 10.87 -0.52
CA LEU A 282 18.19 11.86 -1.04
C LEU A 282 17.59 13.28 -0.95
N VAL A 283 16.31 13.45 -1.28
CA VAL A 283 15.59 14.72 -1.12
C VAL A 283 15.51 15.16 0.34
N PHE A 284 15.30 14.24 1.29
CA PHE A 284 15.34 14.59 2.72
C PHE A 284 16.73 15.00 3.20
N TYR A 285 17.78 14.33 2.73
CA TYR A 285 19.16 14.67 3.07
C TYR A 285 19.58 16.05 2.53
N PHE A 286 19.06 16.46 1.38
CA PHE A 286 19.31 17.79 0.77
C PHE A 286 18.15 18.78 0.98
N SER A 287 17.31 18.57 1.99
CA SER A 287 16.10 19.38 2.25
C SER A 287 16.35 20.85 2.59
N ASP A 288 17.59 21.22 2.93
CA ASP A 288 18.05 22.61 3.05
C ASP A 288 18.07 23.35 1.69
N PHE A 289 18.25 22.63 0.58
CA PHE A 289 18.41 23.19 -0.78
C PHE A 289 17.28 22.78 -1.74
N VAL A 290 16.68 21.61 -1.51
CA VAL A 290 15.69 20.99 -2.42
C VAL A 290 14.30 21.04 -1.78
N PRO A 291 13.27 21.61 -2.45
CA PRO A 291 11.94 21.69 -1.89
C PRO A 291 11.23 20.33 -1.91
N LEU A 292 10.42 20.06 -0.88
CA LEU A 292 9.83 18.74 -0.63
C LEU A 292 8.95 18.19 -1.76
N TRP A 293 8.33 19.03 -2.58
CA TRP A 293 7.50 18.58 -3.71
C TRP A 293 8.30 17.82 -4.78
N VAL A 294 9.64 17.95 -4.79
CA VAL A 294 10.53 17.13 -5.63
C VAL A 294 10.40 15.64 -5.31
N THR A 295 9.96 15.26 -4.09
CA THR A 295 9.66 13.86 -3.76
C THR A 295 8.63 13.23 -4.69
N TRP A 296 7.72 13.99 -5.32
CA TRP A 296 6.77 13.45 -6.30
C TRP A 296 7.44 12.84 -7.54
N PHE A 297 8.67 13.24 -7.88
CA PHE A 297 9.43 12.60 -8.96
C PHE A 297 9.96 11.20 -8.59
N SER A 298 9.88 10.77 -7.32
CA SER A 298 10.20 9.40 -6.91
C SER A 298 9.42 8.36 -7.73
N ALA A 299 8.16 8.67 -8.05
CA ALA A 299 7.27 7.81 -8.82
C ALA A 299 7.78 7.55 -10.25
N ALA A 300 8.53 8.48 -10.84
CA ALA A 300 9.12 8.28 -12.18
C ALA A 300 10.11 7.11 -12.19
N PHE A 301 10.84 6.86 -11.10
CA PHE A 301 11.73 5.70 -10.99
C PHE A 301 10.98 4.36 -10.89
N GLN A 302 9.73 4.37 -10.41
CA GLN A 302 8.90 3.17 -10.40
C GLN A 302 8.46 2.74 -11.82
N LEU A 303 8.47 3.66 -12.80
CA LEU A 303 8.22 3.33 -14.22
C LEU A 303 9.25 2.35 -14.80
N ILE A 304 10.44 2.21 -14.18
CA ILE A 304 11.47 1.25 -14.60
C ILE A 304 10.96 -0.20 -14.51
N GLY A 305 10.01 -0.49 -13.60
CA GLY A 305 9.47 -1.83 -13.37
C GLY A 305 7.96 -1.89 -13.12
N GLY A 306 7.22 -0.81 -13.38
CA GLY A 306 5.77 -0.71 -13.14
C GLY A 306 5.34 -0.63 -11.67
N GLY A 307 6.26 -0.30 -10.75
CA GLY A 307 5.96 -0.04 -9.34
C GLY A 307 5.41 -1.22 -8.52
N VAL A 308 4.92 -0.90 -7.32
CA VAL A 308 4.52 -1.87 -6.29
C VAL A 308 3.41 -2.82 -6.77
N SER A 309 2.49 -2.37 -7.62
CA SER A 309 1.42 -3.24 -8.15
C SER A 309 1.93 -4.37 -9.03
N ILE A 310 3.02 -4.17 -9.79
CA ILE A 310 3.64 -5.24 -10.57
C ILE A 310 4.34 -6.24 -9.64
N VAL A 311 4.96 -5.78 -8.55
CA VAL A 311 5.54 -6.67 -7.53
C VAL A 311 4.45 -7.61 -6.96
N VAL A 312 3.31 -7.05 -6.55
CA VAL A 312 2.17 -7.84 -6.06
C VAL A 312 1.64 -8.79 -7.13
N ALA A 313 1.38 -8.30 -8.34
CA ALA A 313 0.86 -9.13 -9.44
C ALA A 313 1.80 -10.30 -9.78
N MET A 314 3.11 -10.07 -9.85
CA MET A 314 4.10 -11.12 -10.13
C MET A 314 4.14 -12.19 -9.03
N VAL A 315 4.08 -11.81 -7.75
CA VAL A 315 4.02 -12.77 -6.65
C VAL A 315 2.76 -13.65 -6.73
N TYR A 316 1.58 -13.06 -6.96
CA TYR A 316 0.34 -13.83 -7.12
C TYR A 316 0.37 -14.75 -8.35
N THR A 317 0.92 -14.29 -9.49
CA THR A 317 1.10 -15.11 -10.70
C THR A 317 2.07 -16.28 -10.49
N MET A 318 3.23 -16.04 -9.89
CA MET A 318 4.20 -17.11 -9.56
C MET A 318 3.59 -18.19 -8.68
N LEU A 319 2.78 -17.81 -7.68
CA LEU A 319 2.06 -18.73 -6.82
C LEU A 319 0.96 -19.48 -7.58
N ALA A 320 0.22 -18.81 -8.47
CA ALA A 320 -0.79 -19.45 -9.32
C ALA A 320 -0.18 -20.48 -10.29
N ASP A 321 1.02 -20.23 -10.83
CA ASP A 321 1.75 -21.14 -11.71
C ASP A 321 2.15 -22.45 -10.99
N VAL A 322 2.58 -22.40 -9.72
CA VAL A 322 3.04 -23.59 -8.98
C VAL A 322 2.00 -24.31 -8.11
N VAL A 323 0.97 -23.62 -7.61
CA VAL A 323 -0.03 -24.20 -6.69
C VAL A 323 -1.22 -24.79 -7.50
N PRO A 324 -1.65 -26.03 -7.23
CA PRO A 324 -2.84 -26.62 -7.86
C PRO A 324 -4.11 -25.86 -7.47
N SER A 325 -5.12 -25.84 -8.35
CA SER A 325 -6.37 -25.07 -8.19
C SER A 325 -7.06 -25.30 -6.85
N GLU A 326 -7.06 -26.53 -6.35
CA GLU A 326 -7.64 -26.94 -5.07
C GLU A 326 -7.01 -26.25 -3.84
N GLU A 327 -5.72 -25.92 -3.89
CA GLU A 327 -4.97 -25.38 -2.76
C GLU A 327 -4.66 -23.88 -2.89
N ARG A 328 -4.90 -23.27 -4.06
CA ARG A 328 -4.59 -21.84 -4.33
C ARG A 328 -5.20 -20.90 -3.32
N THR A 329 -6.48 -21.07 -3.01
CA THR A 329 -7.21 -20.22 -2.05
C THR A 329 -6.55 -20.21 -0.68
N THR A 330 -6.10 -21.37 -0.18
CA THR A 330 -5.41 -21.51 1.10
C THR A 330 -4.06 -20.78 1.09
N VAL A 331 -3.27 -20.92 0.02
CA VAL A 331 -1.95 -20.26 -0.09
C VAL A 331 -2.11 -18.74 -0.24
N PHE A 332 -3.11 -18.26 -0.98
CA PHE A 332 -3.41 -16.82 -1.08
C PHE A 332 -3.90 -16.24 0.26
N PHE A 333 -4.69 -17.01 1.02
CA PHE A 333 -5.11 -16.60 2.37
C PHE A 333 -3.92 -16.53 3.34
N GLN A 334 -2.98 -17.48 3.27
CA GLN A 334 -1.71 -17.43 4.01
C GLN A 334 -0.86 -16.21 3.62
N LEU A 335 -0.77 -15.87 2.33
CA LEU A 335 -0.04 -14.70 1.85
C LEU A 335 -0.64 -13.40 2.42
N ASN A 336 -1.97 -13.27 2.41
CA ASN A 336 -2.69 -12.14 2.98
C ASN A 336 -2.57 -12.08 4.53
N ALA A 337 -2.50 -13.23 5.21
CA ALA A 337 -2.21 -13.31 6.64
C ALA A 337 -0.80 -12.79 6.97
N VAL A 338 0.19 -13.13 6.13
CA VAL A 338 1.57 -12.64 6.25
C VAL A 338 1.64 -11.14 6.04
N PHE A 339 0.96 -10.61 5.02
CA PHE A 339 0.84 -9.16 4.75
C PHE A 339 0.29 -8.38 5.96
N LEU A 340 -0.81 -8.86 6.57
CA LEU A 340 -1.38 -8.22 7.75
C LEU A 340 -0.49 -8.38 9.00
N GLY A 341 0.16 -9.53 9.14
CA GLY A 341 1.08 -9.82 10.25
C GLY A 341 2.34 -8.95 10.21
N SER A 342 2.94 -8.73 9.04
CA SER A 342 4.07 -7.81 8.87
C SER A 342 3.66 -6.37 9.16
N GLN A 343 2.51 -5.89 8.65
CA GLN A 343 1.99 -4.55 8.98
C GLN A 343 1.70 -4.35 10.47
N MET A 344 1.35 -5.40 11.21
CA MET A 344 1.19 -5.35 12.67
C MET A 344 2.54 -5.15 13.40
N ILE A 345 3.63 -5.73 12.88
CA ILE A 345 4.98 -5.65 13.46
C ILE A 345 5.72 -4.37 13.03
N ALA A 346 5.51 -3.92 11.79
CA ALA A 346 6.23 -2.83 11.18
C ALA A 346 5.99 -1.48 11.88
N GLY A 347 4.74 -1.21 12.29
CA GLY A 347 4.36 0.02 12.99
C GLY A 347 5.12 0.26 14.30
N PRO A 348 5.11 -0.68 15.26
CA PRO A 348 5.88 -0.57 16.50
C PRO A 348 7.38 -0.59 16.27
N LEU A 349 7.87 -1.38 15.30
CA LEU A 349 9.30 -1.46 15.02
C LEU A 349 9.84 -0.12 14.48
N GLY A 350 9.17 0.46 13.47
CA GLY A 350 9.49 1.80 12.96
C GLY A 350 9.29 2.90 14.01
N GLY A 351 8.20 2.82 14.79
CA GLY A 351 7.91 3.75 15.88
C GLY A 351 8.93 3.70 17.02
N ALA A 352 9.40 2.51 17.40
CA ALA A 352 10.42 2.33 18.43
C ALA A 352 11.78 2.81 17.94
N MET A 353 12.17 2.48 16.70
CA MET A 353 13.42 2.98 16.11
C MET A 353 13.43 4.51 15.98
N LEU A 354 12.29 5.13 15.64
CA LEU A 354 12.16 6.59 15.54
C LEU A 354 12.42 7.32 16.89
N ILE A 355 12.24 6.65 18.04
CA ILE A 355 12.66 7.21 19.35
C ILE A 355 14.19 7.34 19.43
N TRP A 356 14.93 6.44 18.77
CA TRP A 356 16.39 6.37 18.81
C TRP A 356 17.06 7.21 17.75
N ASP A 357 16.54 7.27 16.53
CA ASP A 357 16.99 8.12 15.42
C ASP A 357 16.02 8.00 14.23
N ALA A 358 15.91 9.03 13.40
CA ALA A 358 14.99 9.04 12.26
C ALA A 358 15.56 8.36 11.00
N TRP A 359 16.88 8.38 10.78
CA TRP A 359 17.49 7.68 9.64
C TRP A 359 17.58 6.18 9.85
N THR A 360 17.79 5.73 11.09
CA THR A 360 17.91 4.32 11.44
C THR A 360 16.78 3.45 10.86
N PRO A 361 15.48 3.74 11.09
CA PRO A 361 14.40 2.96 10.47
C PRO A 361 14.36 3.10 8.94
N LEU A 362 14.72 4.25 8.38
CA LEU A 362 14.76 4.48 6.93
C LEU A 362 15.85 3.63 6.24
N LEU A 363 17.07 3.67 6.77
CA LEU A 363 18.23 2.93 6.25
C LEU A 363 18.06 1.42 6.43
N VAL A 364 17.50 0.98 7.56
CA VAL A 364 17.14 -0.43 7.77
C VAL A 364 16.08 -0.86 6.75
N ALA A 365 15.03 -0.08 6.52
CA ALA A 365 14.03 -0.40 5.51
C ALA A 365 14.60 -0.44 4.08
N LEU A 366 15.51 0.48 3.71
CA LEU A 366 16.20 0.44 2.42
C LEU A 366 17.08 -0.81 2.27
N ALA A 367 17.82 -1.19 3.32
CA ALA A 367 18.59 -2.42 3.35
C ALA A 367 17.69 -3.66 3.24
N LEU A 368 16.51 -3.67 3.87
CA LEU A 368 15.50 -4.73 3.73
C LEU A 368 14.94 -4.79 2.30
N LEU A 369 14.67 -3.66 1.64
CA LEU A 369 14.21 -3.66 0.23
C LEU A 369 15.31 -4.17 -0.73
N ILE A 370 16.57 -3.79 -0.51
CA ILE A 370 17.72 -4.31 -1.28
C ILE A 370 17.88 -5.82 -1.06
N LEU A 371 17.81 -6.29 0.18
CA LEU A 371 17.83 -7.72 0.51
C LEU A 371 16.65 -8.46 -0.15
N THR A 372 15.47 -7.84 -0.18
CA THR A 372 14.28 -8.42 -0.80
C THR A 372 14.41 -8.49 -2.32
N ASN A 373 15.06 -7.52 -2.96
CA ASN A 373 15.40 -7.60 -4.37
C ASN A 373 16.39 -8.75 -4.68
N MET A 374 17.39 -8.96 -3.81
CA MET A 374 18.29 -10.12 -3.92
C MET A 374 17.55 -11.45 -3.69
N LEU A 375 16.55 -11.47 -2.81
CA LEU A 375 15.70 -12.64 -2.57
C LEU A 375 14.72 -12.91 -3.73
N ALA A 376 14.18 -11.87 -4.35
CA ALA A 376 13.38 -11.94 -5.58
C ALA A 376 14.22 -12.52 -6.74
N LEU A 377 15.49 -12.12 -6.85
CA LEU A 377 16.45 -12.75 -7.76
C LEU A 377 16.77 -14.22 -7.41
N ALA A 378 16.49 -14.71 -6.20
CA ALA A 378 16.64 -16.12 -5.83
C ALA A 378 15.37 -16.97 -6.11
N VAL A 379 14.22 -16.35 -6.42
CA VAL A 379 12.99 -17.07 -6.80
C VAL A 379 13.22 -17.83 -8.11
N PRO A 380 12.92 -19.13 -8.19
CA PRO A 380 13.07 -19.89 -9.43
C PRO A 380 12.01 -19.49 -10.45
N GLU A 381 12.37 -19.56 -11.74
CA GLU A 381 11.49 -19.14 -12.83
C GLU A 381 10.26 -20.07 -12.97
N THR A 382 9.09 -19.48 -13.21
CA THR A 382 7.79 -20.19 -13.25
C THR A 382 7.17 -20.27 -14.64
N VAL A 383 7.59 -19.44 -15.61
CA VAL A 383 7.06 -19.39 -17.00
C VAL A 383 6.82 -20.77 -17.59
N HIS A 384 7.84 -21.63 -17.57
CA HIS A 384 7.81 -22.93 -18.27
C HIS A 384 6.84 -23.96 -17.66
N VAL A 385 6.24 -23.66 -16.51
CA VAL A 385 5.13 -24.44 -15.94
C VAL A 385 3.81 -24.13 -16.65
N HIS A 386 3.65 -22.90 -17.16
CA HIS A 386 2.45 -22.38 -17.78
C HIS A 386 2.42 -22.62 -19.30
N ASP A 387 3.52 -22.32 -20.01
CA ASP A 387 3.57 -22.26 -21.48
C ASP A 387 3.11 -23.54 -22.19
N ARG A 388 3.38 -24.72 -21.59
CA ARG A 388 3.02 -26.01 -22.21
C ARG A 388 1.51 -26.26 -22.33
N LYS A 389 0.67 -25.45 -21.69
CA LYS A 389 -0.79 -25.44 -21.97
C LYS A 389 -1.15 -24.55 -23.17
N ARG A 390 -0.46 -23.43 -23.36
CA ARG A 390 -0.80 -22.39 -24.35
C ARG A 390 -0.25 -22.70 -25.74
N SER A 391 0.85 -23.44 -25.81
CA SER A 391 1.49 -23.87 -27.07
C SER A 391 0.63 -24.79 -27.95
N HIS A 392 -0.52 -25.29 -27.48
CA HIS A 392 -1.44 -26.11 -28.27
C HIS A 392 -2.62 -25.33 -28.87
N GLU A 393 -2.80 -24.04 -28.55
CA GLU A 393 -3.98 -23.26 -28.95
C GLU A 393 -3.66 -22.09 -29.91
N GLU A 394 -2.41 -21.64 -30.03
CA GLU A 394 -2.04 -20.44 -30.80
C GLU A 394 -1.43 -20.69 -32.21
N GLU A 395 -1.42 -21.93 -32.73
CA GLU A 395 -0.79 -22.27 -34.05
C GLU A 395 -1.69 -22.00 -35.29
N TYR A 396 -2.80 -21.25 -35.15
CA TYR A 396 -3.64 -20.82 -36.27
C TYR A 396 -4.14 -19.39 -36.06
N GLY A 397 -3.47 -18.37 -36.64
CA GLY A 397 -3.74 -16.98 -36.24
C GLY A 397 -3.03 -15.83 -36.96
N ASP A 398 -2.97 -15.88 -38.29
CA ASP A 398 -2.93 -14.72 -39.22
C ASP A 398 -1.68 -13.80 -39.31
N GLY A 399 -1.34 -13.43 -40.55
CA GLY A 399 -0.12 -12.71 -40.95
C GLY A 399 -0.42 -11.26 -41.33
N ASP A 400 -0.20 -10.35 -40.39
CA ASP A 400 -0.64 -8.95 -40.52
C ASP A 400 0.38 -8.01 -39.83
N ASP A 401 1.00 -7.09 -40.58
CA ASP A 401 2.25 -6.37 -40.23
C ASP A 401 2.09 -5.19 -39.24
N LEU A 402 1.07 -5.24 -38.38
CA LEU A 402 0.88 -4.21 -37.35
C LEU A 402 1.74 -4.51 -36.09
N PRO A 403 2.51 -3.53 -35.55
CA PRO A 403 3.38 -3.78 -34.40
C PRO A 403 2.61 -4.38 -33.23
N ARG A 404 3.07 -5.54 -32.72
CA ARG A 404 2.35 -6.39 -31.75
C ARG A 404 1.81 -5.64 -30.53
N ILE A 405 2.52 -4.60 -30.08
CA ILE A 405 2.09 -3.70 -28.99
C ILE A 405 0.76 -3.03 -29.35
N THR A 406 0.60 -2.47 -30.55
CA THR A 406 -0.66 -1.85 -31.00
C THR A 406 -1.78 -2.89 -31.22
N LYS A 407 -1.47 -4.10 -31.71
CA LYS A 407 -2.45 -5.21 -31.74
C LYS A 407 -2.93 -5.58 -30.33
N LEU A 408 -2.03 -5.57 -29.33
CA LEU A 408 -2.35 -5.87 -27.93
C LEU A 408 -3.08 -4.72 -27.23
N TRP A 409 -2.75 -3.46 -27.51
CA TRP A 409 -3.55 -2.31 -27.05
C TRP A 409 -4.94 -2.31 -27.68
N ARG A 410 -5.06 -2.67 -28.97
CA ARG A 410 -6.35 -2.87 -29.63
C ARG A 410 -7.14 -3.99 -28.96
N LYS A 411 -6.57 -5.20 -28.81
CA LYS A 411 -7.19 -6.32 -28.08
C LYS A 411 -7.53 -5.98 -26.62
N ALA A 412 -6.71 -5.19 -25.93
CA ALA A 412 -6.99 -4.74 -24.58
C ALA A 412 -8.15 -3.72 -24.55
N SER A 413 -8.22 -2.81 -25.51
CA SER A 413 -9.35 -1.87 -25.63
C SER A 413 -10.66 -2.56 -26.05
N GLU A 414 -10.59 -3.55 -26.96
CA GLU A 414 -11.70 -4.41 -27.37
C GLU A 414 -12.18 -5.26 -26.17
N GLY A 415 -11.24 -5.82 -25.40
CA GLY A 415 -11.51 -6.53 -24.16
C GLY A 415 -12.16 -5.64 -23.10
N VAL A 416 -11.63 -4.43 -22.86
CA VAL A 416 -12.23 -3.45 -21.93
C VAL A 416 -13.63 -3.04 -22.40
N ALA A 417 -13.86 -2.84 -23.70
CA ALA A 417 -15.17 -2.52 -24.26
C ALA A 417 -16.18 -3.66 -24.06
N GLY A 418 -15.85 -4.90 -24.45
CA GLY A 418 -16.74 -6.05 -24.25
C GLY A 418 -17.03 -6.35 -22.77
N VAL A 419 -16.10 -6.02 -21.88
CA VAL A 419 -16.27 -6.13 -20.42
C VAL A 419 -17.14 -5.02 -19.87
N TRP A 420 -17.01 -3.81 -20.40
CA TRP A 420 -17.88 -2.68 -20.06
C TRP A 420 -19.33 -2.98 -20.47
N ASP A 421 -19.53 -3.54 -21.67
CA ASP A 421 -20.82 -4.00 -22.17
C ASP A 421 -21.39 -5.15 -21.32
N PHE A 422 -20.56 -6.12 -20.92
CA PHE A 422 -20.96 -7.20 -20.01
C PHE A 422 -21.41 -6.67 -18.63
N VAL A 423 -20.63 -5.76 -18.04
CA VAL A 423 -20.93 -5.17 -16.72
C VAL A 423 -22.19 -4.32 -16.78
N LEU A 424 -22.40 -3.54 -17.84
CA LEU A 424 -23.63 -2.77 -18.05
C LEU A 424 -24.84 -3.67 -18.38
N GLY A 425 -24.62 -4.78 -19.07
CA GLY A 425 -25.64 -5.78 -19.37
C GLY A 425 -26.19 -6.46 -18.11
N ASN A 426 -25.31 -6.87 -17.18
CA ASN A 426 -25.72 -7.48 -15.93
C ASN A 426 -25.83 -6.44 -14.80
N LYS A 427 -27.04 -5.88 -14.64
CA LYS A 427 -27.40 -4.93 -13.57
C LYS A 427 -26.93 -5.37 -12.17
N SER A 428 -26.94 -6.67 -11.88
CA SER A 428 -26.51 -7.21 -10.58
C SER A 428 -25.01 -6.99 -10.35
N VAL A 429 -24.20 -7.24 -11.38
CA VAL A 429 -22.74 -7.01 -11.36
C VAL A 429 -22.46 -5.51 -11.29
N ALA A 430 -23.16 -4.68 -12.08
CA ALA A 430 -23.02 -3.23 -12.03
C ALA A 430 -23.24 -2.63 -10.63
N PHE A 431 -24.29 -3.05 -9.91
CA PHE A 431 -24.56 -2.57 -8.54
C PHE A 431 -23.44 -2.95 -7.57
N LEU A 432 -22.92 -4.18 -7.63
CA LEU A 432 -21.84 -4.63 -6.75
C LEU A 432 -20.51 -3.96 -7.08
N MET A 433 -20.18 -3.76 -8.36
CA MET A 433 -19.00 -3.00 -8.79
C MET A 433 -19.09 -1.54 -8.32
N LEU A 434 -20.26 -0.91 -8.41
CA LEU A 434 -20.48 0.45 -7.91
C LEU A 434 -20.29 0.55 -6.39
N SER A 435 -20.87 -0.38 -5.62
CA SER A 435 -20.62 -0.49 -4.17
C SER A 435 -19.12 -0.64 -3.89
N LEU A 436 -18.43 -1.50 -4.65
CA LEU A 436 -17.00 -1.77 -4.46
C LEU A 436 -16.12 -0.52 -4.70
N VAL A 437 -16.43 0.31 -5.69
CA VAL A 437 -15.76 1.60 -5.91
C VAL A 437 -15.88 2.49 -4.66
N PHE A 438 -17.09 2.68 -4.13
CA PHE A 438 -17.30 3.47 -2.91
C PHE A 438 -16.57 2.88 -1.68
N THR A 439 -16.55 1.55 -1.56
CA THR A 439 -15.79 0.83 -0.52
C THR A 439 -14.29 1.12 -0.60
N TYR A 440 -13.69 1.12 -1.79
CA TYR A 440 -12.26 1.45 -1.97
C TYR A 440 -11.96 2.93 -1.71
N LEU A 441 -12.81 3.84 -2.19
CA LEU A 441 -12.67 5.28 -1.91
C LEU A 441 -12.70 5.55 -0.39
N GLY A 442 -13.66 4.94 0.33
CA GLY A 442 -13.75 5.08 1.78
C GLY A 442 -12.55 4.49 2.52
N ARG A 443 -12.02 3.34 2.06
CA ARG A 443 -10.91 2.62 2.71
C ARG A 443 -9.63 3.45 2.80
N TYR A 444 -9.35 4.36 1.85
CA TYR A 444 -8.14 5.19 1.86
C TYR A 444 -7.99 6.04 3.15
N VAL A 445 -9.08 6.36 3.84
CA VAL A 445 -9.01 7.08 5.14
C VAL A 445 -8.14 6.37 6.17
N GLY A 446 -7.91 5.06 6.02
CA GLY A 446 -6.98 4.28 6.81
C GLY A 446 -5.54 4.81 6.80
N GLU A 447 -5.09 5.43 5.70
CA GLU A 447 -3.75 6.03 5.58
C GLU A 447 -3.63 7.34 6.39
N LEU A 448 -4.74 8.06 6.55
CA LEU A 448 -4.80 9.32 7.28
C LEU A 448 -4.84 9.15 8.80
N LEU A 449 -5.15 7.95 9.32
CA LEU A 449 -5.25 7.67 10.76
C LEU A 449 -3.96 8.01 11.53
N LEU A 450 -2.80 7.76 10.94
CA LEU A 450 -1.51 8.05 11.58
C LEU A 450 -1.33 9.58 11.73
N GLN A 451 -1.54 10.35 10.66
CA GLN A 451 -1.43 11.81 10.71
C GLN A 451 -2.48 12.44 11.63
N TYR A 452 -3.75 12.05 11.46
CA TYR A 452 -4.88 12.52 12.26
C TYR A 452 -4.61 12.36 13.77
N SER A 453 -4.10 11.21 14.21
CA SER A 453 -3.86 10.99 15.65
C SER A 453 -2.70 11.82 16.23
N THR A 454 -1.67 12.16 15.44
CA THR A 454 -0.59 13.05 15.92
C THR A 454 -1.01 14.51 16.03
N ASP A 455 -1.90 14.96 15.15
CA ASP A 455 -2.49 16.30 15.22
C ASP A 455 -3.54 16.37 16.35
N ARG A 456 -4.58 15.53 16.25
CA ARG A 456 -5.76 15.52 17.13
C ARG A 456 -5.44 15.40 18.62
N TYR A 457 -4.44 14.59 18.97
CA TYR A 457 -4.09 14.28 20.36
C TYR A 457 -2.70 14.80 20.78
N GLY A 458 -1.99 15.52 19.89
CA GLY A 458 -0.61 15.94 20.12
C GLY A 458 0.36 14.76 20.35
N TRP A 459 0.05 13.57 19.83
CA TRP A 459 0.89 12.38 19.97
C TRP A 459 2.14 12.45 19.09
N SER A 460 3.24 11.88 19.57
CA SER A 460 4.41 11.64 18.71
C SER A 460 4.07 10.61 17.63
N TRP A 461 4.73 10.71 16.47
CA TRP A 461 4.61 9.72 15.38
C TRP A 461 4.91 8.29 15.83
N SER A 462 5.82 8.12 16.80
CA SER A 462 6.14 6.83 17.41
C SER A 462 4.96 6.25 18.20
N LEU A 463 4.32 7.03 19.08
CA LEU A 463 3.17 6.59 19.88
C LEU A 463 1.96 6.32 18.99
N ALA A 464 1.68 7.21 18.03
CA ALA A 464 0.60 7.04 17.07
C ALA A 464 0.75 5.74 16.24
N SER A 465 1.96 5.43 15.79
CA SER A 465 2.28 4.18 15.09
C SER A 465 2.06 2.93 15.96
N MET A 466 2.43 3.00 17.24
CA MET A 466 2.19 1.91 18.18
C MET A 466 0.68 1.68 18.41
N VAL A 467 -0.10 2.74 18.62
CA VAL A 467 -1.57 2.63 18.81
C VAL A 467 -2.26 2.10 17.56
N LEU A 468 -1.80 2.45 16.36
CA LEU A 468 -2.39 2.00 15.11
C LEU A 468 -2.29 0.48 14.90
N THR A 469 -1.42 -0.23 15.63
CA THR A 469 -1.41 -1.71 15.62
C THR A 469 -2.70 -2.35 16.06
N ILE A 470 -3.50 -1.70 16.92
CA ILE A 470 -4.81 -2.20 17.36
C ILE A 470 -5.70 -2.46 16.13
N ARG A 471 -5.62 -1.59 15.11
CA ARG A 471 -6.32 -1.77 13.82
C ARG A 471 -5.80 -2.98 13.06
N ASN A 472 -4.48 -3.10 12.90
CA ASN A 472 -3.86 -4.15 12.08
C ASN A 472 -4.04 -5.53 12.74
N ALA A 473 -3.79 -5.64 14.04
CA ALA A 473 -4.05 -6.83 14.86
C ALA A 473 -5.54 -7.21 14.87
N GLY A 474 -6.43 -6.23 15.08
CA GLY A 474 -7.87 -6.44 15.01
C GLY A 474 -8.31 -6.93 13.63
N SER A 475 -7.70 -6.45 12.55
CA SER A 475 -8.04 -6.86 11.18
C SER A 475 -7.58 -8.28 10.90
N LEU A 476 -6.40 -8.66 11.40
CA LEU A 476 -5.89 -10.02 11.37
C LEU A 476 -6.81 -10.98 12.13
N VAL A 477 -7.25 -10.63 13.35
CA VAL A 477 -8.21 -11.42 14.14
C VAL A 477 -9.58 -11.49 13.44
N ALA A 478 -10.06 -10.40 12.86
CA ALA A 478 -11.32 -10.36 12.13
C ALA A 478 -11.29 -11.30 10.92
N LEU A 479 -10.21 -11.27 10.13
CA LEU A 479 -10.07 -12.07 8.90
C LEU A 479 -9.73 -13.54 9.19
N LEU A 480 -8.87 -13.85 10.17
CA LEU A 480 -8.41 -15.22 10.44
C LEU A 480 -9.29 -16.02 11.41
N ALA A 481 -9.96 -15.35 12.36
CA ALA A 481 -10.74 -16.03 13.40
C ALA A 481 -12.23 -15.68 13.33
N LEU A 482 -12.58 -14.40 13.32
CA LEU A 482 -13.98 -13.99 13.41
C LEU A 482 -14.78 -14.38 12.16
N LEU A 483 -14.31 -14.01 10.97
CA LEU A 483 -15.03 -14.32 9.73
C LEU A 483 -15.22 -15.83 9.49
N PRO A 484 -14.21 -16.71 9.70
CA PRO A 484 -14.44 -18.16 9.65
C PRO A 484 -15.44 -18.67 10.69
N VAL A 485 -15.39 -18.19 11.94
CA VAL A 485 -16.34 -18.61 13.00
C VAL A 485 -17.76 -18.14 12.71
N VAL A 486 -17.95 -16.90 12.26
CA VAL A 486 -19.27 -16.38 11.89
C VAL A 486 -19.79 -17.06 10.62
N SER A 487 -18.94 -17.28 9.61
CA SER A 487 -19.28 -18.03 8.39
C SER A 487 -19.75 -19.46 8.73
N TRP A 488 -19.01 -20.17 9.58
CA TRP A 488 -19.39 -21.49 10.10
C TRP A 488 -20.73 -21.46 10.84
N PHE A 489 -20.98 -20.44 11.66
CA PHE A 489 -22.24 -20.26 12.37
C PHE A 489 -23.41 -20.01 11.41
N CYS A 490 -23.26 -19.11 10.43
CA CYS A 490 -24.27 -18.84 9.41
C CYS A 490 -24.64 -20.09 8.60
N VAL A 491 -23.65 -20.89 8.18
CA VAL A 491 -23.91 -22.12 7.42
C VAL A 491 -24.51 -23.22 8.30
N ARG A 492 -23.89 -23.56 9.45
CA ARG A 492 -24.33 -24.71 10.27
C ARG A 492 -25.52 -24.43 11.20
N ARG A 493 -25.72 -23.20 11.67
CA ARG A 493 -26.76 -22.86 12.66
C ARG A 493 -27.93 -22.10 12.06
N LEU A 494 -27.69 -21.25 11.05
CA LEU A 494 -28.73 -20.50 10.35
C LEU A 494 -29.14 -21.13 9.00
N GLY A 495 -28.40 -22.12 8.50
CA GLY A 495 -28.74 -22.83 7.25
C GLY A 495 -28.65 -21.97 5.99
N MET A 496 -27.84 -20.91 6.02
CA MET A 496 -27.75 -19.93 4.93
C MET A 496 -26.93 -20.47 3.75
N GLU A 497 -27.40 -20.21 2.52
CA GLU A 497 -26.64 -20.43 1.29
C GLU A 497 -25.44 -19.49 1.21
N ASP A 498 -24.33 -19.92 0.58
CA ASP A 498 -23.06 -19.18 0.57
C ASP A 498 -23.18 -17.75 0.03
N MET A 499 -23.93 -17.52 -1.06
CA MET A 499 -24.13 -16.17 -1.61
C MET A 499 -24.99 -15.28 -0.69
N ALA A 500 -25.95 -15.86 0.03
CA ALA A 500 -26.80 -15.14 0.99
C ALA A 500 -26.02 -14.77 2.26
N LYS A 501 -25.17 -15.69 2.73
CA LYS A 501 -24.20 -15.48 3.81
C LYS A 501 -23.21 -14.36 3.47
N ASP A 502 -22.56 -14.41 2.31
CA ASP A 502 -21.58 -13.39 1.90
C ASP A 502 -22.22 -12.00 1.78
N LEU A 503 -23.44 -11.90 1.23
CA LEU A 503 -24.19 -10.65 1.17
C LEU A 503 -24.61 -10.13 2.56
N TRP A 504 -25.06 -11.01 3.45
CA TRP A 504 -25.42 -10.65 4.83
C TRP A 504 -24.20 -10.15 5.62
N LEU A 505 -23.06 -10.84 5.49
CA LEU A 505 -21.79 -10.42 6.08
C LEU A 505 -21.32 -9.08 5.52
N ALA A 506 -21.39 -8.88 4.20
CA ALA A 506 -21.01 -7.60 3.57
C ALA A 506 -21.86 -6.42 4.07
N ARG A 507 -23.18 -6.62 4.24
CA ARG A 507 -24.10 -5.61 4.81
C ARG A 507 -23.69 -5.22 6.24
N TRP A 508 -23.45 -6.20 7.12
CA TRP A 508 -23.01 -5.93 8.50
C TRP A 508 -21.60 -5.34 8.59
N SER A 509 -20.65 -5.80 7.79
CA SER A 509 -19.31 -5.19 7.70
C SER A 509 -19.38 -3.73 7.26
N GLY A 510 -20.30 -3.38 6.34
CA GLY A 510 -20.57 -2.00 5.94
C GLY A 510 -21.10 -1.13 7.09
N VAL A 511 -22.11 -1.60 7.83
CA VAL A 511 -22.63 -0.91 9.03
C VAL A 511 -21.53 -0.71 10.09
N ILE A 512 -20.73 -1.75 10.35
CA ILE A 512 -19.60 -1.70 11.28
C ILE A 512 -18.55 -0.67 10.83
N MET A 513 -18.25 -0.60 9.54
CA MET A 513 -17.31 0.37 8.98
C MET A 513 -17.82 1.81 9.09
N VAL A 514 -19.12 2.05 8.90
CA VAL A 514 -19.76 3.36 9.17
C VAL A 514 -19.61 3.73 10.65
N LEU A 515 -19.91 2.81 11.57
CA LEU A 515 -19.75 3.02 13.02
C LEU A 515 -18.30 3.31 13.40
N GLY A 516 -17.32 2.60 12.81
CA GLY A 516 -15.91 2.84 13.05
C GLY A 516 -15.45 4.23 12.60
N ASN A 517 -15.90 4.69 11.43
CA ASN A 517 -15.62 6.03 10.93
C ASN A 517 -16.28 7.13 11.78
N LEU A 518 -17.56 6.97 12.15
CA LEU A 518 -18.25 7.91 13.03
C LEU A 518 -17.62 7.99 14.43
N THR A 519 -17.25 6.85 15.02
CA THR A 519 -16.57 6.77 16.31
C THR A 519 -15.20 7.46 16.25
N THR A 520 -14.45 7.28 15.16
CA THR A 520 -13.14 7.90 14.94
C THR A 520 -13.26 9.42 14.74
N ALA A 521 -14.27 9.89 14.01
CA ALA A 521 -14.57 11.31 13.82
C ALA A 521 -14.99 12.00 15.13
N ALA A 522 -15.81 11.33 15.94
CA ALA A 522 -16.31 11.83 17.22
C ALA A 522 -15.31 11.64 18.39
N ALA A 523 -14.13 11.06 18.14
CA ALA A 523 -13.17 10.78 19.19
C ALA A 523 -12.59 12.08 19.77
N VAL A 524 -12.88 12.30 21.06
CA VAL A 524 -12.30 13.37 21.89
C VAL A 524 -11.05 12.88 22.62
N ASN A 525 -11.03 11.60 22.99
CA ASN A 525 -9.94 10.96 23.73
C ASN A 525 -9.37 9.77 22.95
N GLY A 526 -8.08 9.49 23.15
CA GLY A 526 -7.39 8.36 22.52
C GLY A 526 -7.99 6.98 22.83
N THR A 527 -8.74 6.83 23.93
CA THR A 527 -9.49 5.59 24.24
C THR A 527 -10.65 5.37 23.28
N ILE A 528 -11.42 6.42 22.95
CA ILE A 528 -12.52 6.38 21.98
C ILE A 528 -11.94 6.12 20.58
N PHE A 529 -10.79 6.73 20.27
CA PHE A 529 -10.06 6.45 19.04
C PHE A 529 -9.68 4.97 18.90
N SER A 530 -9.10 4.36 19.93
CA SER A 530 -8.79 2.92 19.94
C SER A 530 -10.02 2.02 19.76
N VAL A 531 -11.18 2.39 20.33
CA VAL A 531 -12.45 1.69 20.07
C VAL A 531 -12.89 1.86 18.61
N GLY A 532 -12.73 3.05 18.03
CA GLY A 532 -12.93 3.31 16.60
C GLY A 532 -12.04 2.44 15.70
N LEU A 533 -10.77 2.24 16.07
CA LEU A 533 -9.84 1.36 15.35
C LEU A 533 -10.28 -0.11 15.38
N VAL A 534 -10.86 -0.59 16.49
CA VAL A 534 -11.43 -1.95 16.59
C VAL A 534 -12.64 -2.11 15.67
N TRP A 535 -13.55 -1.13 15.62
CA TRP A 535 -14.68 -1.17 14.67
C TRP A 535 -14.21 -1.12 13.21
N PHE A 536 -13.25 -0.26 12.89
CA PHE A 536 -12.65 -0.17 11.55
C PHE A 536 -12.02 -1.52 11.13
N ALA A 537 -11.35 -2.19 12.07
CA ALA A 537 -10.76 -3.49 11.86
C ALA A 537 -11.80 -4.60 11.62
N LEU A 538 -12.89 -4.63 12.39
CA LEU A 538 -13.98 -5.60 12.25
C LEU A 538 -14.72 -5.48 10.90
N GLY A 539 -14.89 -4.25 10.38
CA GLY A 539 -15.53 -4.01 9.08
C GLY A 539 -14.63 -4.27 7.86
N SER A 540 -13.33 -4.55 8.06
CA SER A 540 -12.32 -4.59 6.99
C SER A 540 -12.57 -5.65 5.90
N GLY A 541 -13.37 -6.69 6.19
CA GLY A 541 -13.72 -7.76 5.26
C GLY A 541 -14.75 -7.42 4.18
N MET A 542 -15.38 -6.23 4.22
CA MET A 542 -16.45 -5.83 3.29
C MET A 542 -16.05 -5.98 1.81
N ALA A 543 -14.86 -5.51 1.42
CA ALA A 543 -14.38 -5.60 0.04
C ALA A 543 -14.16 -7.05 -0.42
N SER A 544 -13.69 -7.93 0.47
CA SER A 544 -13.49 -9.34 0.19
C SER A 544 -14.81 -10.07 -0.06
N MET A 545 -15.85 -9.76 0.72
CA MET A 545 -17.20 -10.33 0.54
C MET A 545 -17.85 -9.87 -0.77
N ILE A 546 -17.71 -8.58 -1.14
CA ILE A 546 -18.22 -8.07 -2.42
C ILE A 546 -17.47 -8.74 -3.60
N ARG A 547 -16.14 -8.90 -3.51
CA ARG A 547 -15.32 -9.61 -4.51
C ARG A 547 -15.71 -11.09 -4.62
N SER A 548 -16.00 -11.77 -3.50
CA SER A 548 -16.53 -13.15 -3.48
C SER A 548 -17.86 -13.24 -4.23
N LEU A 549 -18.82 -12.37 -3.89
CA LEU A 549 -20.15 -12.35 -4.48
C LEU A 549 -20.11 -12.01 -6.00
N LEU A 550 -19.23 -11.10 -6.43
CA LEU A 550 -19.00 -10.79 -7.84
C LEU A 550 -18.49 -12.02 -8.61
N ASN A 551 -17.53 -12.75 -8.07
CA ASN A 551 -17.00 -13.97 -8.69
C ASN A 551 -18.04 -15.11 -8.71
N ALA A 552 -18.95 -15.18 -7.73
CA ALA A 552 -20.02 -16.19 -7.68
C ALA A 552 -21.24 -15.87 -8.57
N LEU A 553 -21.40 -14.62 -9.03
CA LEU A 553 -22.48 -14.17 -9.93
C LEU A 553 -22.12 -14.28 -11.42
N VAL A 554 -20.87 -14.61 -11.73
CA VAL A 554 -20.31 -14.54 -13.07
C VAL A 554 -19.84 -15.93 -13.47
N GLU A 555 -20.11 -16.31 -14.71
CA GLU A 555 -19.71 -17.61 -15.25
C GLU A 555 -18.18 -17.76 -15.27
N GLU A 556 -17.69 -18.99 -15.11
CA GLU A 556 -16.25 -19.28 -14.91
C GLU A 556 -15.35 -18.64 -15.99
N HIS A 557 -15.86 -18.57 -17.23
CA HIS A 557 -15.18 -17.98 -18.39
C HIS A 557 -15.00 -16.44 -18.33
N HIS A 558 -15.61 -15.76 -17.36
CA HIS A 558 -15.51 -14.30 -17.15
C HIS A 558 -14.93 -13.90 -15.79
N VAL A 559 -14.70 -14.86 -14.88
CA VAL A 559 -14.18 -14.61 -13.52
C VAL A 559 -12.81 -13.91 -13.54
N GLY A 560 -11.89 -14.34 -14.41
CA GLY A 560 -10.57 -13.69 -14.53
C GLY A 560 -10.69 -12.20 -14.88
N THR A 561 -11.55 -11.91 -15.84
CA THR A 561 -11.80 -10.56 -16.36
C THR A 561 -12.44 -9.63 -15.33
N VAL A 562 -13.38 -10.15 -14.53
CA VAL A 562 -13.96 -9.40 -13.40
C VAL A 562 -12.91 -9.08 -12.35
N ASN A 563 -12.03 -10.01 -11.99
CA ASN A 563 -10.95 -9.74 -11.03
C ASN A 563 -9.95 -8.69 -11.54
N SER A 564 -9.63 -8.69 -12.83
CA SER A 564 -8.83 -7.64 -13.46
C SER A 564 -9.52 -6.27 -13.40
N LEU A 565 -10.83 -6.21 -13.67
CA LEU A 565 -11.60 -4.96 -13.57
C LEU A 565 -11.68 -4.45 -12.13
N ILE A 566 -11.87 -5.34 -11.14
CA ILE A 566 -11.83 -4.99 -9.72
C ILE A 566 -10.47 -4.39 -9.35
N ALA A 567 -9.35 -5.02 -9.76
CA ALA A 567 -8.01 -4.51 -9.47
C ALA A 567 -7.76 -3.14 -10.12
N PHE A 568 -8.25 -2.91 -11.34
CA PHE A 568 -8.20 -1.61 -12.00
C PHE A 568 -9.02 -0.54 -11.25
N MET A 569 -10.26 -0.87 -10.86
CA MET A 569 -11.10 0.03 -10.06
C MET A 569 -10.51 0.32 -8.67
N GLU A 570 -9.83 -0.64 -8.06
CA GLU A 570 -9.10 -0.50 -6.80
C GLU A 570 -7.96 0.53 -6.94
N MET A 571 -7.13 0.43 -7.99
CA MET A 571 -6.06 1.40 -8.27
C MET A 571 -6.60 2.80 -8.58
N VAL A 572 -7.55 2.93 -9.50
CA VAL A 572 -8.15 4.23 -9.86
C VAL A 572 -8.85 4.84 -8.65
N GLY A 573 -9.57 4.03 -7.87
CA GLY A 573 -10.27 4.46 -6.67
C GLY A 573 -9.32 5.02 -5.61
N MET A 574 -8.21 4.35 -5.31
CA MET A 574 -7.20 4.86 -4.38
C MET A 574 -6.48 6.11 -4.93
N THR A 575 -6.19 6.14 -6.25
CA THR A 575 -5.59 7.30 -6.92
C THR A 575 -6.45 8.56 -6.72
N VAL A 576 -7.77 8.46 -6.95
CA VAL A 576 -8.71 9.58 -6.78
C VAL A 576 -9.00 9.89 -5.31
N ALA A 577 -9.11 8.87 -4.45
CA ALA A 577 -9.35 9.06 -3.02
C ALA A 577 -8.20 9.78 -2.31
N SER A 578 -6.96 9.58 -2.77
CA SER A 578 -5.77 10.07 -2.08
C SER A 578 -5.70 11.61 -1.92
N PRO A 579 -5.81 12.45 -2.97
CA PRO A 579 -5.86 13.90 -2.80
C PRO A 579 -7.22 14.36 -2.24
N LEU A 580 -8.30 13.63 -2.52
CA LEU A 580 -9.66 14.01 -2.09
C LEU A 580 -9.81 13.95 -0.57
N LEU A 581 -9.45 12.82 0.04
CA LEU A 581 -9.54 12.66 1.49
C LEU A 581 -8.44 13.44 2.22
N ALA A 582 -7.24 13.57 1.65
CA ALA A 582 -6.25 14.50 2.16
C ALA A 582 -6.77 15.95 2.16
N LYS A 583 -7.57 16.36 1.17
CA LYS A 583 -8.15 17.72 1.10
C LYS A 583 -9.24 17.91 2.15
N SER A 584 -10.05 16.88 2.41
CA SER A 584 -10.98 16.92 3.54
C SER A 584 -10.27 16.94 4.90
N LEU A 585 -9.08 16.34 5.04
CA LEU A 585 -8.25 16.51 6.23
C LEU A 585 -7.74 17.96 6.35
N SER A 586 -7.17 18.53 5.29
CA SER A 586 -6.70 19.94 5.30
C SER A 586 -7.83 20.91 5.68
N ILE A 587 -9.01 20.78 5.07
CA ILE A 587 -10.18 21.62 5.39
C ILE A 587 -10.65 21.38 6.84
N GLY A 588 -10.62 20.13 7.31
CA GLY A 588 -10.97 19.80 8.69
C GLY A 588 -10.01 20.40 9.72
N LEU A 589 -8.72 20.46 9.39
CA LEU A 589 -7.69 21.12 10.19
C LEU A 589 -7.89 22.64 10.24
N ASP A 590 -8.14 23.27 9.09
CA ASP A 590 -8.38 24.72 8.97
C ASP A 590 -9.63 25.17 9.75
N LEU A 591 -10.68 24.35 9.76
CA LEU A 591 -11.92 24.59 10.54
C LEU A 591 -11.74 24.31 12.04
N GLY A 592 -10.82 23.42 12.41
CA GLY A 592 -10.50 23.08 13.79
C GLY A 592 -11.64 22.45 14.59
N GLY A 593 -11.42 22.29 15.90
CA GLY A 593 -12.44 21.79 16.83
C GLY A 593 -13.00 20.42 16.44
N ALA A 594 -14.33 20.30 16.32
CA ALA A 594 -14.97 19.04 15.91
C ALA A 594 -14.68 18.67 14.44
N TRP A 595 -14.32 19.63 13.59
CA TRP A 595 -14.18 19.42 12.14
C TRP A 595 -12.89 18.72 11.72
N VAL A 596 -11.91 18.54 12.63
CA VAL A 596 -10.69 17.74 12.35
C VAL A 596 -11.05 16.29 11.95
N GLY A 597 -12.21 15.79 12.38
CA GLY A 597 -12.75 14.48 11.96
C GLY A 597 -13.37 14.43 10.56
N LEU A 598 -13.39 15.53 9.79
CA LEU A 598 -14.02 15.62 8.46
C LEU A 598 -13.64 14.50 7.45
N PRO A 599 -12.38 14.03 7.32
CA PRO A 599 -12.07 12.92 6.40
C PRO A 599 -12.74 11.60 6.80
N PHE A 600 -12.97 11.36 8.09
CA PHE A 600 -13.69 10.19 8.58
C PHE A 600 -15.21 10.33 8.39
N LEU A 601 -15.75 11.55 8.47
CA LEU A 601 -17.15 11.82 8.08
C LEU A 601 -17.35 11.61 6.58
N ALA A 602 -16.43 12.11 5.73
CA ALA A 602 -16.47 11.90 4.29
C ALA A 602 -16.35 10.42 3.91
N SER A 603 -15.42 9.68 4.52
CA SER A 603 -15.31 8.23 4.37
C SER A 603 -16.56 7.50 4.87
N GLY A 604 -17.09 7.89 6.03
CA GLY A 604 -18.35 7.37 6.57
C GLY A 604 -19.52 7.51 5.59
N LEU A 605 -19.65 8.66 4.91
CA LEU A 605 -20.65 8.86 3.87
C LEU A 605 -20.45 7.94 2.66
N LEU A 606 -19.20 7.74 2.21
CA LEU A 606 -18.88 6.79 1.13
C LEU A 606 -19.27 5.35 1.52
N PHE A 607 -18.99 4.94 2.77
CA PHE A 607 -19.43 3.65 3.29
C PHE A 607 -20.95 3.55 3.48
N VAL A 608 -21.65 4.63 3.85
CA VAL A 608 -23.13 4.67 3.87
C VAL A 608 -23.69 4.44 2.46
N VAL A 609 -23.15 5.10 1.44
CA VAL A 609 -23.57 4.90 0.04
C VAL A 609 -23.33 3.45 -0.39
N SER A 610 -22.11 2.92 -0.18
CA SER A 610 -21.78 1.53 -0.49
C SER A 610 -22.71 0.53 0.22
N THR A 611 -22.91 0.71 1.52
CA THR A 611 -23.79 -0.15 2.33
C THR A 611 -25.23 -0.07 1.86
N THR A 612 -25.74 1.12 1.56
CA THR A 612 -27.10 1.33 1.02
C THR A 612 -27.30 0.56 -0.28
N ILE A 613 -26.31 0.56 -1.18
CA ILE A 613 -26.35 -0.23 -2.42
C ILE A 613 -26.44 -1.73 -2.11
N LEU A 614 -25.71 -2.26 -1.12
CA LEU A 614 -25.80 -3.67 -0.71
C LEU A 614 -27.14 -4.05 -0.04
N TYR A 615 -27.81 -3.11 0.63
CA TYR A 615 -29.16 -3.33 1.16
C TYR A 615 -30.23 -3.26 0.06
N MET A 616 -30.05 -2.42 -0.96
CA MET A 616 -30.91 -2.39 -2.14
C MET A 616 -30.69 -3.60 -3.06
N PHE A 617 -29.47 -4.13 -3.10
CA PHE A 617 -29.13 -5.33 -3.87
C PHE A 617 -29.91 -6.55 -3.39
N ARG A 618 -30.51 -7.28 -4.34
CA ARG A 618 -31.23 -8.54 -4.10
C ARG A 618 -30.66 -9.63 -4.99
N LEU A 619 -30.44 -10.81 -4.43
CA LEU A 619 -29.95 -11.97 -5.18
C LEU A 619 -30.92 -12.35 -6.32
N PRO A 620 -30.43 -12.62 -7.55
CA PRO A 620 -31.25 -13.09 -8.66
C PRO A 620 -32.05 -14.35 -8.30
N ASN A 621 -33.31 -14.42 -8.75
CA ASN A 621 -34.30 -15.38 -8.26
C ASN A 621 -34.00 -16.87 -8.55
N GLY A 622 -32.96 -17.19 -9.33
CA GLY A 622 -32.63 -18.57 -9.74
C GLY A 622 -32.04 -19.46 -8.63
N ARG A 623 -31.63 -18.89 -7.49
CA ARG A 623 -31.11 -19.62 -6.32
C ARG A 623 -31.67 -19.01 -5.01
N ARG A 624 -32.98 -19.10 -4.81
CA ARG A 624 -33.63 -18.70 -3.55
C ARG A 624 -34.27 -19.89 -2.85
N SER A 625 -33.66 -20.31 -1.75
CA SER A 625 -34.33 -21.04 -0.67
C SER A 625 -35.15 -20.05 0.19
N PRO A 626 -36.22 -20.47 0.91
CA PRO A 626 -37.13 -19.56 1.62
C PRO A 626 -36.54 -18.84 2.85
N VAL A 627 -35.27 -19.06 3.19
CA VAL A 627 -34.64 -18.66 4.46
C VAL A 627 -33.77 -17.41 4.28
N GLU A 628 -34.37 -16.30 3.84
CA GLU A 628 -33.83 -14.96 4.10
C GLU A 628 -34.51 -14.43 5.38
N PRO A 629 -33.84 -14.40 6.55
CA PRO A 629 -34.43 -13.85 7.76
C PRO A 629 -34.76 -12.36 7.54
N ARG A 630 -36.00 -11.97 7.82
CA ARG A 630 -36.46 -10.59 7.62
C ARG A 630 -35.85 -9.66 8.68
N CYS A 631 -35.19 -8.62 8.17
CA CYS A 631 -34.69 -7.42 8.87
C CYS A 631 -33.47 -7.63 9.77
#